data_AF-A0AAV2I5D6-F1
#
_entry.id   AF-A0AAV2I5D6-F1
#
_cell.length_a   1.000
_cell.length_b   1.000
_cell.length_c   1.000
_cell.angle_alpha   90.00
_cell.angle_beta   90.00
_cell.angle_gamma   90.00
#
_symmetry.space_group_name_H-M   'P 1'
#
loop_
_entity.id
_entity.type
_entity.pdbx_description
1 polymer ?
#
loop_
_entity_poly.entity_id
_entity_poly.type
_entity_poly.pdbx_seq_one_letter_code
_entity_poly.pdbx_strand_id
1 'polypeptide(L)'
;VDLGLNTTLEVNCTFTTDPPSTIAAVVSLILSKSRAANHNLIELASLSQYSGQQVNLFTTGDDVTAAGSISGDGVSYLSLSWASPSDADAGVYTCSAQGMDTVGHIIVEKDAAQVSLIHLPTDQQPSDVLQELKENFQTLEKTYEQISHESLSQIDHLNSTLSNNQNFIKVLETRFTAMKSSLFEVPMTYRNSSYFLSRHNWRNLNNAKAMCELYGGYLVEIDDEGEFIALSAFLNHSTGVDGILTGGTDLEDEGRYVFQESGEPMVYQNWAILEPDNTTTENCIVLWKYRGWQMADYPCFENILNLRFVCE
;
A
#
# COMPACT_ATOMS: atom_id res chain seq x y z
N VAL A 1 -10.03 42.71 -3.00
CA VAL A 1 -10.13 41.61 -3.98
C VAL A 1 -10.09 42.24 -5.35
N ASP A 2 -9.21 41.75 -6.22
CA ASP A 2 -8.96 42.38 -7.52
C ASP A 2 -9.57 41.53 -8.63
N LEU A 3 -10.51 42.12 -9.39
CA LEU A 3 -11.19 41.48 -10.52
C LEU A 3 -10.38 41.69 -11.80
N GLY A 4 -10.06 40.60 -12.52
CA GLY A 4 -9.29 40.65 -13.77
C GLY A 4 -8.66 39.31 -14.20
N LEU A 5 -8.38 38.41 -13.24
CA LEU A 5 -7.86 37.05 -13.49
C LEU A 5 -8.69 35.94 -12.82
N ASN A 6 -9.58 36.31 -11.89
CA ASN A 6 -10.38 35.35 -11.14
C ASN A 6 -11.63 34.94 -11.92
N THR A 7 -11.86 33.64 -12.01
CA THR A 7 -13.06 33.06 -12.65
C THR A 7 -14.29 33.12 -11.76
N THR A 8 -14.14 33.41 -10.46
CA THR A 8 -15.23 33.49 -9.49
C THR A 8 -15.00 34.64 -8.50
N LEU A 9 -16.09 35.22 -7.99
CA LEU A 9 -16.09 36.20 -6.90
C LEU A 9 -17.00 35.68 -5.79
N GLU A 10 -16.52 35.68 -4.55
CA GLU A 10 -17.31 35.29 -3.38
C GLU A 10 -17.26 36.41 -2.34
N VAL A 11 -18.43 36.79 -1.81
CA VAL A 11 -18.58 37.81 -0.78
C VAL A 11 -19.28 37.21 0.42
N ASN A 12 -18.53 37.07 1.52
CA ASN A 12 -18.97 36.42 2.74
C ASN A 12 -19.20 37.44 3.86
N CYS A 13 -20.44 37.57 4.30
CA CYS A 13 -20.86 38.32 5.47
C CYS A 13 -21.01 37.32 6.62
N THR A 14 -20.07 37.32 7.56
CA THR A 14 -20.04 36.41 8.71
C THR A 14 -20.10 37.19 10.00
N PHE A 15 -20.83 36.68 10.98
CA PHE A 15 -20.99 37.29 12.28
C PHE A 15 -20.84 36.23 13.37
N THR A 16 -20.04 36.54 14.39
CA THR A 16 -19.83 35.73 15.58
C THR A 16 -20.22 36.52 16.82
N THR A 17 -20.87 35.86 17.77
CA THR A 17 -21.31 36.46 19.05
C THR A 17 -20.18 36.62 20.07
N ASP A 18 -18.93 36.66 19.62
CA ASP A 18 -17.75 36.80 20.50
C ASP A 18 -17.47 38.28 20.83
N PRO A 19 -16.86 38.60 22.00
CA PRO A 19 -16.44 39.96 22.34
C PRO A 19 -15.52 40.53 21.24
N PRO A 20 -15.72 41.77 20.76
CA PRO A 20 -16.37 42.89 21.44
C PRO A 20 -17.82 43.22 20.99
N SER A 21 -18.52 42.32 20.28
CA SER A 21 -19.86 42.65 19.77
C SER A 21 -20.88 42.88 20.89
N THR A 22 -21.81 43.81 20.66
CA THR A 22 -22.90 44.13 21.60
C THR A 22 -24.22 43.43 21.25
N ILE A 23 -24.24 42.71 20.12
CA ILE A 23 -25.38 41.91 19.68
C ILE A 23 -25.34 40.56 20.40
N ALA A 24 -26.33 40.31 21.25
CA ALA A 24 -26.50 39.04 21.97
C ALA A 24 -27.27 38.00 21.15
N ALA A 25 -28.16 38.44 20.25
CA ALA A 25 -28.90 37.56 19.35
C ALA A 25 -29.07 38.21 17.97
N VAL A 26 -28.57 37.55 16.92
CA VAL A 26 -28.69 38.01 15.53
C VAL A 26 -30.10 37.72 15.01
N VAL A 27 -30.73 38.74 14.44
CA VAL A 27 -32.07 38.66 13.84
C VAL A 27 -31.98 38.63 12.31
N SER A 28 -31.06 39.40 11.72
CA SER A 28 -30.86 39.42 10.28
C SER A 28 -29.43 39.75 9.87
N LEU A 29 -29.05 39.24 8.69
CA LEU A 29 -27.85 39.61 7.96
C LEU A 29 -28.28 40.21 6.63
N ILE A 30 -27.69 41.35 6.27
CA ILE A 30 -27.98 42.06 5.03
C ILE A 30 -26.66 42.36 4.32
N LEU A 31 -26.56 41.94 3.06
CA LEU A 31 -25.45 42.29 2.19
C LEU A 31 -25.91 43.37 1.22
N SER A 32 -25.22 44.51 1.23
CA SER A 32 -25.49 45.64 0.35
C SER A 32 -24.25 46.04 -0.43
N LYS A 33 -24.42 46.72 -1.55
CA LYS A 33 -23.33 47.22 -2.38
C LYS A 33 -23.52 48.68 -2.74
N SER A 34 -22.40 49.41 -2.81
CA SER A 34 -22.34 50.76 -3.34
C SER A 34 -21.19 50.90 -4.33
N ARG A 35 -21.27 51.90 -5.22
CA ARG A 35 -20.15 52.23 -6.13
C ARG A 35 -18.96 52.86 -5.40
N ALA A 36 -19.20 53.55 -4.29
CA ALA A 36 -18.17 54.06 -3.37
C ALA A 36 -18.76 54.21 -1.96
N ALA A 37 -17.91 54.36 -0.94
CA ALA A 37 -18.28 54.35 0.48
C ALA A 37 -19.40 55.32 0.90
N ASN A 38 -19.67 56.40 0.13
CA ASN A 38 -20.68 57.42 0.42
C ASN A 38 -21.86 57.47 -0.58
N HIS A 39 -22.07 56.44 -1.42
CA HIS A 39 -23.21 56.34 -2.34
C HIS A 39 -24.38 55.54 -1.77
N ASN A 40 -25.57 55.67 -2.40
CA ASN A 40 -26.76 54.86 -2.09
C ASN A 40 -26.41 53.36 -2.09
N LEU A 41 -26.62 52.71 -0.95
CA LEU A 41 -26.49 51.26 -0.80
C LEU A 41 -27.65 50.57 -1.50
N ILE A 42 -27.33 49.60 -2.36
CA ILE A 42 -28.30 48.70 -2.99
C ILE A 42 -28.24 47.38 -2.22
N GLU A 43 -29.37 46.96 -1.66
CA GLU A 43 -29.46 45.65 -1.01
C GLU A 43 -29.36 44.54 -2.07
N LEU A 44 -28.42 43.62 -1.89
CA LEU A 44 -28.21 42.50 -2.81
C LEU A 44 -28.86 41.23 -2.31
N ALA A 45 -28.76 40.97 -1.00
CA ALA A 45 -29.38 39.83 -0.36
C ALA A 45 -29.64 40.08 1.12
N SER A 46 -30.66 39.43 1.67
CA SER A 46 -30.88 39.37 3.11
C SER A 46 -31.32 38.01 3.57
N LEU A 47 -30.97 37.72 4.82
CA LEU A 47 -31.35 36.53 5.55
C LEU A 47 -31.89 36.94 6.91
N SER A 48 -33.00 36.36 7.34
CA SER A 48 -33.58 36.64 8.66
C SER A 48 -33.92 35.37 9.40
N GLN A 49 -34.02 35.44 10.72
CA GLN A 49 -34.41 34.29 11.54
C GLN A 49 -35.82 33.77 11.16
N TYR A 50 -36.64 34.62 10.54
CA TYR A 50 -38.01 34.30 10.12
C TYR A 50 -38.10 33.71 8.71
N SER A 51 -37.03 33.75 7.90
CA SER A 51 -37.06 33.26 6.53
C SER A 51 -36.80 31.75 6.40
N GLY A 52 -36.75 31.01 7.51
CA GLY A 52 -36.55 29.55 7.48
C GLY A 52 -35.20 29.13 6.87
N GLN A 53 -34.14 29.92 7.12
CA GLN A 53 -32.81 29.79 6.50
C GLN A 53 -32.79 29.99 4.97
N GLN A 54 -33.87 30.46 4.36
CA GLN A 54 -33.87 30.85 2.96
C GLN A 54 -33.35 32.28 2.78
N VAL A 55 -32.37 32.46 1.90
CA VAL A 55 -31.85 33.78 1.53
C VAL A 55 -32.78 34.45 0.53
N ASN A 56 -33.15 35.71 0.80
CA ASN A 56 -33.83 36.56 -0.16
C ASN A 56 -32.79 37.23 -1.05
N LEU A 57 -32.80 36.92 -2.34
CA LEU A 57 -31.88 37.49 -3.32
C LEU A 57 -32.58 38.61 -4.10
N PHE A 58 -32.00 39.80 -4.12
CA PHE A 58 -32.53 40.98 -4.81
C PHE A 58 -31.67 41.40 -6.01
N THR A 59 -30.45 40.88 -6.12
CA THR A 59 -29.60 41.11 -7.29
C THR A 59 -30.09 40.32 -8.49
N THR A 60 -29.99 40.92 -9.68
CA THR A 60 -30.38 40.32 -10.95
C THR A 60 -29.15 39.89 -11.73
N GLY A 61 -28.75 38.62 -11.58
CA GLY A 61 -27.70 37.98 -12.36
C GLY A 61 -27.91 36.47 -12.34
N ASP A 62 -28.01 35.83 -13.52
CA ASP A 62 -28.30 34.40 -13.66
C ASP A 62 -27.17 33.50 -13.13
N ASP A 63 -25.98 34.08 -12.87
CA ASP A 63 -24.77 33.42 -12.39
C ASP A 63 -24.49 33.63 -10.89
N VAL A 64 -25.42 34.29 -10.18
CA VAL A 64 -25.30 34.58 -8.74
C VAL A 64 -26.01 33.51 -7.92
N THR A 65 -25.25 32.89 -7.02
CA THR A 65 -25.78 31.94 -6.04
C THR A 65 -25.66 32.52 -4.64
N ALA A 66 -26.59 32.15 -3.76
CA ALA A 66 -26.66 32.67 -2.40
C ALA A 66 -26.87 31.54 -1.39
N ALA A 67 -26.15 31.61 -0.28
CA ALA A 67 -26.28 30.67 0.83
C ALA A 67 -26.14 31.40 2.16
N GLY A 68 -26.80 30.90 3.21
CA GLY A 68 -26.65 31.49 4.52
C GLY A 68 -27.40 30.74 5.61
N SER A 69 -27.03 31.01 6.84
CA SER A 69 -27.71 30.51 8.04
C SER A 69 -27.60 31.52 9.17
N ILE A 70 -28.63 31.56 10.02
CA ILE A 70 -28.59 32.32 11.29
C ILE A 70 -28.60 31.30 12.41
N SER A 71 -27.58 31.39 13.27
CA SER A 71 -27.45 30.57 14.47
C SER A 71 -27.60 31.43 15.72
N GLY A 72 -28.22 30.87 16.77
CA GLY A 72 -28.43 31.55 18.05
C GLY A 72 -27.22 31.48 19.01
N ASP A 73 -26.34 30.50 18.81
CA ASP A 73 -25.19 30.19 19.65
C ASP A 73 -23.90 29.89 18.84
N GLY A 74 -23.95 30.09 17.53
CA GLY A 74 -22.84 29.83 16.61
C GLY A 74 -22.66 30.94 15.56
N VAL A 75 -21.88 30.64 14.52
CA VAL A 75 -21.60 31.60 13.44
C VAL A 75 -22.85 31.79 12.58
N SER A 76 -23.29 33.04 12.44
CA SER A 76 -24.30 33.42 11.45
C SER A 76 -23.59 33.89 10.19
N TYR A 77 -24.05 33.48 9.00
CA TYR A 77 -23.44 33.91 7.75
C TYR A 77 -24.44 34.08 6.60
N LEU A 78 -24.05 34.95 5.67
CA LEU A 78 -24.70 35.20 4.39
C LEU A 78 -23.60 35.34 3.33
N SER A 79 -23.64 34.51 2.30
CA SER A 79 -22.65 34.41 1.23
C SER A 79 -23.31 34.59 -0.12
N LEU A 80 -22.68 35.38 -0.99
CA LEU A 80 -23.00 35.49 -2.42
C LEU A 80 -21.79 35.06 -3.25
N SER A 81 -22.04 34.27 -4.30
CA SER A 81 -21.01 33.78 -5.22
C SER A 81 -21.41 34.02 -6.67
N TRP A 82 -20.53 34.65 -7.44
CA TRP A 82 -20.66 34.90 -8.87
C TRP A 82 -19.75 33.93 -9.63
N ALA A 83 -20.35 33.16 -10.55
CA ALA A 83 -19.60 32.22 -11.39
C ALA A 83 -18.89 32.91 -12.57
N SER A 84 -19.25 34.14 -12.91
CA SER A 84 -18.60 34.93 -13.97
C SER A 84 -18.68 36.43 -13.68
N PRO A 85 -17.87 36.93 -12.70
CA PRO A 85 -17.94 38.31 -12.28
C PRO A 85 -17.54 39.28 -13.41
N SER A 86 -18.27 40.38 -13.51
CA SER A 86 -18.10 41.45 -14.50
C SER A 86 -17.56 42.74 -13.88
N ASP A 87 -17.23 43.72 -14.73
CA ASP A 87 -16.81 45.05 -14.24
C ASP A 87 -17.88 45.74 -13.38
N ALA A 88 -19.16 45.40 -13.59
CA ALA A 88 -20.26 45.90 -12.79
C ALA A 88 -20.23 45.33 -11.35
N ASP A 89 -19.51 44.21 -11.13
CA ASP A 89 -19.40 43.53 -9.84
C ASP A 89 -18.33 44.15 -8.93
N ALA A 90 -17.50 45.07 -9.43
CA ALA A 90 -16.65 45.91 -8.60
C ALA A 90 -17.45 46.94 -7.77
N GLY A 91 -16.95 47.28 -6.58
CA GLY A 91 -17.60 48.20 -5.66
C GLY A 91 -17.27 47.93 -4.20
N VAL A 92 -17.96 48.63 -3.30
CA VAL A 92 -17.86 48.43 -1.86
C VAL A 92 -19.05 47.59 -1.40
N TYR A 93 -18.77 46.42 -0.85
CA TYR A 93 -19.76 45.52 -0.27
C TYR A 93 -19.82 45.75 1.23
N THR A 94 -21.01 46.03 1.76
CA THR A 94 -21.27 46.26 3.18
C THR A 94 -22.10 45.12 3.74
N CYS A 95 -21.56 44.45 4.75
CA CYS A 95 -22.26 43.48 5.58
C CYS A 95 -22.89 44.22 6.77
N SER A 96 -24.18 44.01 7.01
CA SER A 96 -24.90 44.59 8.16
C SER A 96 -25.54 43.46 8.96
N ALA A 97 -25.08 43.29 10.21
CA ALA A 97 -25.71 42.40 11.18
C ALA A 97 -26.68 43.21 12.04
N GLN A 98 -27.93 42.76 12.12
CA GLN A 98 -28.95 43.37 12.97
C GLN A 98 -29.36 42.36 14.04
N GLY A 99 -29.41 42.81 15.28
CA GLY A 99 -29.76 41.94 16.39
C GLY A 99 -30.20 42.73 17.61
N MET A 100 -30.37 42.01 18.72
CA MET A 100 -30.70 42.62 20.00
C MET A 100 -29.56 42.44 21.00
N ASP A 101 -29.34 43.44 21.85
CA ASP A 101 -28.53 43.29 23.05
C ASP A 101 -29.27 42.45 24.12
N THR A 102 -28.63 42.19 25.25
CA THR A 102 -29.21 41.40 26.35
C THR A 102 -30.38 42.08 27.07
N VAL A 103 -30.62 43.37 26.80
CA VAL A 103 -31.69 44.19 27.39
C VAL A 103 -32.86 44.38 26.41
N GLY A 104 -32.68 43.97 25.16
CA GLY A 104 -33.69 44.04 24.09
C GLY A 104 -33.61 45.28 23.20
N HIS A 105 -32.53 46.07 23.26
CA HIS A 105 -32.32 47.15 22.29
C HIS A 105 -31.86 46.58 20.94
N ILE A 106 -32.36 47.16 19.85
CA ILE A 106 -31.93 46.80 18.50
C ILE A 106 -30.57 47.44 18.24
N ILE A 107 -29.58 46.61 17.90
CA ILE A 107 -28.22 47.00 17.54
C ILE A 107 -27.95 46.61 16.09
N VAL A 108 -27.22 47.48 15.38
CA VAL A 108 -26.77 47.24 14.01
C VAL A 108 -25.26 47.44 13.95
N GLU A 109 -24.54 46.37 13.62
CA GLU A 109 -23.10 46.40 13.37
C GLU A 109 -22.85 46.25 11.86
N LYS A 110 -21.87 46.99 11.33
CA LYS A 110 -21.56 47.01 9.89
C LYS A 110 -20.06 46.89 9.67
N ASP A 111 -19.69 46.15 8.64
CA ASP A 111 -18.34 46.10 8.10
C ASP A 111 -18.39 46.15 6.56
N ALA A 112 -17.32 46.61 5.93
CA ALA A 112 -17.28 46.80 4.49
C ALA A 112 -15.96 46.38 3.84
N ALA A 113 -16.04 45.74 2.68
CA ALA A 113 -14.90 45.31 1.87
C ALA A 113 -14.96 45.91 0.46
N GLN A 114 -13.78 46.29 -0.07
CA GLN A 114 -13.66 46.85 -1.42
C GLN A 114 -13.20 45.80 -2.43
N VAL A 115 -13.93 45.73 -3.55
CA VAL A 115 -13.60 44.94 -4.74
C VAL A 115 -13.22 45.91 -5.85
N SER A 116 -11.96 45.85 -6.30
CA SER A 116 -11.37 46.76 -7.27
C SER A 116 -11.18 46.07 -8.63
N LEU A 117 -11.22 46.82 -9.73
CA LEU A 117 -10.88 46.32 -11.05
C LEU A 117 -9.37 46.44 -11.28
N ILE A 118 -8.74 45.38 -11.79
CA ILE A 118 -7.40 45.47 -12.36
C ILE A 118 -7.56 46.07 -13.76
N HIS A 119 -7.22 47.35 -13.91
CA HIS A 119 -6.93 47.88 -15.24
C HIS A 119 -5.55 47.38 -15.66
N LEU A 120 -5.48 46.70 -16.81
CA LEU A 120 -4.21 46.40 -17.45
C LEU A 120 -3.44 47.71 -17.69
N PRO A 121 -2.15 47.81 -17.30
CA PRO A 121 -1.34 48.99 -17.56
C PRO A 121 -1.25 49.24 -19.06
N THR A 122 -1.66 50.42 -19.51
CA THR A 122 -1.74 50.84 -20.91
C THR A 122 -0.37 51.05 -21.60
N ASP A 123 0.73 50.54 -21.04
CA ASP A 123 2.11 50.79 -21.50
C ASP A 123 2.85 49.55 -22.06
N GLN A 124 2.20 48.40 -22.19
CA GLN A 124 2.74 47.27 -22.97
C GLN A 124 1.91 47.02 -24.23
N GLN A 125 2.56 47.05 -25.39
CA GLN A 125 1.93 46.75 -26.67
C GLN A 125 1.48 45.27 -26.68
N PRO A 126 0.26 44.95 -27.18
CA PRO A 126 -0.22 43.57 -27.31
C PRO A 126 0.71 42.63 -28.10
N SER A 127 1.65 43.18 -28.88
CA SER A 127 2.69 42.43 -29.59
C SER A 127 3.67 41.72 -28.66
N ASP A 128 4.01 42.32 -27.53
CA ASP A 128 5.11 41.85 -26.67
C ASP A 128 4.68 40.65 -25.85
N VAL A 129 3.45 40.69 -25.32
CA VAL A 129 2.81 39.54 -24.64
C VAL A 129 2.60 38.38 -25.61
N LEU A 130 2.20 38.66 -26.85
CA LEU A 130 2.02 37.64 -27.88
C LEU A 130 3.35 37.02 -28.32
N GLN A 131 4.43 37.81 -28.34
CA GLN A 131 5.80 37.35 -28.62
C GLN A 131 6.29 36.40 -27.52
N GLU A 132 6.15 36.81 -26.25
CA GLU A 132 6.54 36.00 -25.10
C GLU A 132 5.74 34.69 -25.04
N LEU A 133 4.44 34.72 -25.30
CA LEU A 133 3.61 33.52 -25.34
C LEU A 133 4.07 32.54 -26.43
N LYS A 134 4.47 33.04 -27.61
CA LYS A 134 5.03 32.21 -28.68
C LYS A 134 6.36 31.57 -28.29
N GLU A 135 7.24 32.33 -27.65
CA GLU A 135 8.54 31.84 -27.20
C GLU A 135 8.38 30.77 -26.10
N ASN A 136 7.44 30.97 -25.18
CA ASN A 136 7.07 29.99 -24.17
C ASN A 136 6.49 28.71 -24.81
N PHE A 137 5.61 28.84 -25.80
CA PHE A 137 5.04 27.69 -26.50
C PHE A 137 6.11 26.88 -27.25
N GLN A 138 7.03 27.55 -27.95
CA GLN A 138 8.16 26.89 -28.62
C GLN A 138 9.10 26.20 -27.63
N THR A 139 9.32 26.81 -26.46
CA THR A 139 10.13 26.21 -25.40
C THR A 139 9.46 24.97 -24.84
N LEU A 140 8.14 25.03 -24.58
CA LEU A 140 7.34 23.91 -24.11
C LEU A 140 7.38 22.73 -25.09
N GLU A 141 7.23 23.00 -26.39
CA GLU A 141 7.30 21.97 -27.43
C GLU A 141 8.65 21.24 -27.44
N LYS A 142 9.76 22.00 -27.39
CA LYS A 142 11.11 21.41 -27.29
C LYS A 142 11.31 20.59 -26.03
N THR A 143 10.84 21.07 -24.89
CA THR A 143 10.93 20.34 -23.62
C THR A 143 10.12 19.04 -23.68
N TYR A 144 8.93 19.07 -24.29
CA TYR A 144 8.11 17.88 -24.47
C TYR A 144 8.81 16.83 -25.35
N GLU A 145 9.37 17.24 -26.49
CA GLU A 145 10.13 16.34 -27.37
C GLU A 145 11.34 15.72 -26.66
N GLN A 146 12.09 16.52 -25.90
CA GLN A 146 13.23 16.04 -25.14
C GLN A 146 12.81 15.00 -24.09
N ILE A 147 11.79 15.30 -23.28
CA ILE A 147 11.28 14.38 -22.24
C ILE A 147 10.76 13.09 -22.88
N SER A 148 10.06 13.19 -24.01
CA SER A 148 9.56 12.03 -24.75
C SER A 148 10.70 11.11 -25.20
N HIS A 149 11.75 11.69 -25.79
CA HIS A 149 12.92 10.94 -26.25
C HIS A 149 13.69 10.30 -25.08
N GLU A 150 13.93 11.04 -23.99
CA GLU A 150 14.57 10.51 -22.78
C GLU A 150 13.77 9.35 -22.17
N SER A 151 12.44 9.49 -22.12
CA SER A 151 11.55 8.44 -21.59
C SER A 151 11.59 7.17 -22.43
N LEU A 152 11.58 7.29 -23.77
CA LEU A 152 11.71 6.14 -24.68
C LEU A 152 13.06 5.43 -24.52
N SER A 153 14.15 6.19 -24.42
CA SER A 153 15.49 5.65 -24.17
C SER A 153 15.57 4.87 -22.85
N GLN A 154 14.94 5.37 -21.79
CA GLN A 154 14.85 4.66 -20.51
C GLN A 154 14.05 3.36 -20.62
N ILE A 155 12.92 3.38 -21.36
CA ILE A 155 12.10 2.19 -21.60
C ILE A 155 12.90 1.13 -22.35
N ASP A 156 13.65 1.52 -23.39
CA ASP A 156 14.50 0.60 -24.15
C ASP A 156 15.60 -0.02 -23.28
N HIS A 157 16.21 0.79 -22.41
CA HIS A 157 17.22 0.31 -21.47
C HIS A 157 16.63 -0.69 -20.45
N LEU A 158 15.43 -0.39 -19.92
CA LEU A 158 14.72 -1.29 -19.01
C LEU A 158 14.33 -2.61 -19.69
N ASN A 159 13.82 -2.56 -20.92
CA ASN A 159 13.48 -3.75 -21.69
C ASN A 159 14.71 -4.62 -21.97
N SER A 160 15.84 -4.00 -22.31
CA SER A 160 17.12 -4.70 -22.49
C SER A 160 17.57 -5.39 -21.20
N THR A 161 17.54 -4.67 -20.08
CA THR A 161 17.87 -5.21 -18.75
C THR A 161 16.95 -6.37 -18.36
N LEU A 162 15.65 -6.23 -18.59
CA LEU A 162 14.67 -7.28 -18.31
C LEU A 162 14.95 -8.54 -19.13
N SER A 163 15.20 -8.38 -20.43
CA SER A 163 15.56 -9.50 -21.32
C SER A 163 16.83 -10.21 -20.86
N ASN A 164 17.86 -9.46 -20.47
CA ASN A 164 19.09 -10.03 -19.93
C ASN A 164 18.86 -10.82 -18.64
N ASN A 165 18.07 -10.27 -17.70
CA ASN A 165 17.74 -10.95 -16.45
C ASN A 165 16.91 -12.21 -16.68
N GLN A 166 15.93 -12.17 -17.59
CA GLN A 166 15.15 -13.35 -17.98
C GLN A 166 16.03 -14.46 -18.56
N ASN A 167 16.99 -14.09 -19.42
CA ASN A 167 17.95 -15.04 -19.97
C ASN A 167 18.85 -15.64 -18.88
N PHE A 168 19.30 -14.83 -17.92
CA PHE A 168 20.10 -15.31 -16.80
C PHE A 168 19.31 -16.29 -15.92
N ILE A 169 18.07 -15.97 -15.57
CA ILE A 169 17.17 -16.85 -14.81
C ILE A 169 16.99 -18.18 -15.54
N LYS A 170 16.69 -18.15 -16.84
CA LYS A 170 16.51 -19.37 -17.65
C LYS A 170 17.76 -20.26 -17.65
N VAL A 171 18.95 -19.66 -17.72
CA VAL A 171 20.23 -20.40 -17.64
C VAL A 171 20.41 -21.01 -16.26
N LEU A 172 20.10 -20.27 -15.19
CA LEU A 172 20.16 -20.79 -13.83
C LEU A 172 19.18 -21.94 -13.62
N GLU A 173 17.93 -21.83 -14.05
CA GLU A 173 16.91 -22.88 -13.97
C GLU A 173 17.36 -24.16 -14.68
N THR A 174 17.94 -24.02 -15.88
CA THR A 174 18.45 -25.16 -16.64
C THR A 174 19.58 -25.86 -15.88
N ARG A 175 20.52 -25.09 -15.32
CA ARG A 175 21.64 -25.64 -14.53
C ARG A 175 21.16 -26.28 -13.25
N PHE A 176 20.21 -25.64 -12.56
CA PHE A 176 19.62 -26.14 -11.32
C PHE A 176 18.87 -27.45 -11.56
N THR A 177 18.12 -27.55 -12.65
CA THR A 177 17.42 -28.77 -13.06
C THR A 177 18.41 -29.90 -13.38
N ALA A 178 19.50 -29.60 -14.10
CA ALA A 178 20.55 -30.58 -14.38
C ALA A 178 21.28 -31.04 -13.11
N MET A 179 21.53 -30.12 -12.17
CA MET A 179 22.12 -30.46 -10.88
C MET A 179 21.17 -31.33 -10.04
N LYS A 180 19.88 -30.98 -10.00
CA LYS A 180 18.84 -31.76 -9.30
C LYS A 180 18.74 -33.18 -9.84
N SER A 181 18.76 -33.35 -11.16
CA SER A 181 18.68 -34.69 -11.78
C SER A 181 19.95 -35.53 -11.59
N SER A 182 21.12 -34.88 -11.46
CA SER A 182 22.36 -35.56 -11.09
C SER A 182 22.40 -35.95 -9.61
N LEU A 183 21.66 -35.26 -8.76
CA LEU A 183 21.67 -35.49 -7.31
C LEU A 183 20.58 -36.44 -6.84
N PHE A 184 19.40 -36.42 -7.44
CA PHE A 184 18.23 -37.17 -6.97
C PHE A 184 17.69 -38.16 -8.01
N GLU A 185 17.09 -39.23 -7.52
CA GLU A 185 16.25 -40.11 -8.32
C GLU A 185 14.96 -39.40 -8.75
N VAL A 186 14.21 -40.04 -9.64
CA VAL A 186 12.83 -39.60 -9.94
C VAL A 186 12.04 -39.63 -8.63
N PRO A 187 11.40 -38.52 -8.22
CA PRO A 187 10.73 -38.46 -6.94
C PRO A 187 9.47 -39.34 -6.94
N MET A 188 9.11 -39.84 -5.76
CA MET A 188 7.75 -40.31 -5.51
C MET A 188 6.90 -39.18 -4.93
N THR A 189 5.58 -39.32 -4.99
CA THR A 189 4.66 -38.43 -4.28
C THR A 189 3.79 -39.23 -3.33
N TYR A 190 3.54 -38.66 -2.16
CA TYR A 190 2.55 -39.17 -1.21
C TYR A 190 1.76 -37.98 -0.68
N ARG A 191 0.43 -38.05 -0.83
CA ARG A 191 -0.48 -36.91 -0.59
C ARG A 191 -0.01 -35.66 -1.36
N ASN A 192 0.38 -34.60 -0.64
CA ASN A 192 0.82 -33.32 -1.22
C ASN A 192 2.34 -33.11 -1.13
N SER A 193 3.11 -34.11 -0.66
CA SER A 193 4.56 -34.06 -0.50
C SER A 193 5.29 -34.82 -1.63
N SER A 194 6.51 -34.40 -1.94
CA SER A 194 7.36 -35.00 -2.99
C SER A 194 8.69 -35.47 -2.41
N TYR A 195 8.99 -36.76 -2.54
CA TYR A 195 10.13 -37.36 -1.86
C TYR A 195 11.28 -37.61 -2.83
N PHE A 196 12.44 -37.02 -2.56
CA PHE A 196 13.62 -37.06 -3.42
C PHE A 196 14.74 -37.89 -2.78
N LEU A 197 14.97 -39.10 -3.29
CA LEU A 197 16.07 -39.97 -2.85
C LEU A 197 17.40 -39.55 -3.50
N SER A 198 18.43 -39.27 -2.71
CA SER A 198 19.76 -38.88 -3.22
C SER A 198 20.41 -40.01 -4.02
N ARG A 199 20.99 -39.81 -5.22
CA ARG A 199 21.63 -40.86 -6.05
C ARG A 199 22.90 -41.44 -5.46
N HIS A 200 23.69 -40.59 -4.81
CA HIS A 200 24.98 -40.94 -4.25
C HIS A 200 24.88 -41.21 -2.76
N ASN A 201 25.88 -41.88 -2.21
CA ASN A 201 25.98 -42.09 -0.77
C ASN A 201 26.43 -40.82 -0.07
N TRP A 202 25.78 -40.50 1.03
CA TRP A 202 26.05 -39.36 1.88
C TRP A 202 26.42 -39.84 3.27
N ARG A 203 27.35 -39.11 3.86
CA ARG A 203 28.22 -39.60 4.92
C ARG A 203 28.12 -38.77 6.19
N ASN A 204 27.19 -37.81 6.21
CA ASN A 204 27.05 -36.82 7.26
C ASN A 204 25.64 -36.23 7.22
N LEU A 205 24.94 -36.25 8.36
CA LEU A 205 23.58 -35.73 8.48
C LEU A 205 23.49 -34.26 8.07
N ASN A 206 24.37 -33.40 8.57
CA ASN A 206 24.31 -31.95 8.29
C ASN A 206 24.45 -31.67 6.79
N ASN A 207 25.30 -32.43 6.10
CA ASN A 207 25.42 -32.32 4.65
C ASN A 207 24.13 -32.76 3.95
N ALA A 208 23.52 -33.87 4.38
CA ALA A 208 22.25 -34.33 3.82
C ALA A 208 21.12 -33.30 4.06
N LYS A 209 21.03 -32.76 5.27
CA LYS A 209 20.10 -31.69 5.65
C LYS A 209 20.26 -30.45 4.77
N ALA A 210 21.47 -29.92 4.69
CA ALA A 210 21.78 -28.74 3.88
C ALA A 210 21.46 -28.95 2.39
N MET A 211 21.58 -30.18 1.88
CA MET A 211 21.17 -30.47 0.50
C MET A 211 19.66 -30.44 0.33
N CYS A 212 18.86 -30.91 1.28
CA CYS A 212 17.41 -30.78 1.19
C CYS A 212 16.99 -29.30 1.25
N GLU A 213 17.55 -28.54 2.18
CA GLU A 213 17.29 -27.11 2.35
C GLU A 213 17.65 -26.32 1.07
N LEU A 214 18.76 -26.65 0.40
CA LEU A 214 19.17 -26.03 -0.87
C LEU A 214 18.11 -26.17 -1.97
N TYR A 215 17.32 -27.26 -1.95
CA TYR A 215 16.25 -27.51 -2.91
C TYR A 215 14.85 -27.13 -2.40
N GLY A 216 14.78 -26.42 -1.27
CA GLY A 216 13.55 -25.92 -0.67
C GLY A 216 12.73 -26.97 0.07
N GLY A 217 13.36 -28.06 0.49
CA GLY A 217 12.74 -29.12 1.29
C GLY A 217 13.56 -29.41 2.55
N TYR A 218 13.26 -30.52 3.22
CA TYR A 218 13.94 -30.95 4.45
C TYR A 218 14.15 -32.47 4.42
N LEU A 219 14.92 -33.02 5.37
CA LEU A 219 15.06 -34.48 5.47
C LEU A 219 13.72 -35.09 5.89
N VAL A 220 13.33 -36.21 5.27
CA VAL A 220 12.00 -36.80 5.45
C VAL A 220 11.59 -36.99 6.91
N GLU A 221 10.37 -36.57 7.23
CA GLU A 221 9.73 -36.69 8.55
C GLU A 221 8.53 -37.64 8.40
N ILE A 222 8.65 -38.88 8.91
CA ILE A 222 7.65 -39.92 8.65
C ILE A 222 6.53 -39.84 9.69
N ASP A 223 5.42 -39.22 9.33
CA ASP A 223 4.31 -38.90 10.23
C ASP A 223 3.36 -40.08 10.46
N ASP A 224 3.20 -40.97 9.47
CA ASP A 224 2.25 -42.08 9.56
C ASP A 224 2.67 -43.38 8.85
N GLU A 225 1.95 -44.46 9.18
CA GLU A 225 2.20 -45.79 8.63
C GLU A 225 2.04 -45.85 7.11
N GLY A 226 1.07 -45.10 6.56
CA GLY A 226 0.82 -45.08 5.11
C GLY A 226 1.97 -44.44 4.34
N GLU A 227 2.52 -43.36 4.88
CA GLU A 227 3.73 -42.73 4.37
C GLU A 227 4.92 -43.68 4.43
N PHE A 228 5.17 -44.31 5.58
CA PHE A 228 6.24 -45.28 5.75
C PHE A 228 6.18 -46.43 4.72
N ILE A 229 4.98 -46.98 4.49
CA ILE A 229 4.77 -48.05 3.51
C ILE A 229 5.07 -47.56 2.10
N ALA A 230 4.57 -46.37 1.73
CA ALA A 230 4.81 -45.78 0.40
C ALA A 230 6.31 -45.52 0.18
N LEU A 231 6.98 -44.94 1.18
CA LEU A 231 8.41 -44.68 1.16
C LEU A 231 9.23 -45.98 1.06
N SER A 232 8.91 -46.98 1.87
CA SER A 232 9.57 -48.29 1.83
C SER A 232 9.45 -48.97 0.46
N ALA A 233 8.26 -48.88 -0.17
CA ALA A 233 8.05 -49.40 -1.52
C ALA A 233 8.89 -48.66 -2.58
N PHE A 234 9.01 -47.34 -2.46
CA PHE A 234 9.89 -46.53 -3.32
C PHE A 234 11.36 -46.92 -3.14
N LEU A 235 11.82 -47.06 -1.89
CA LEU A 235 13.19 -47.40 -1.55
C LEU A 235 13.60 -48.81 -1.97
N ASN A 236 12.68 -49.76 -2.10
CA ASN A 236 13.01 -51.14 -2.50
C ASN A 236 13.73 -51.27 -3.86
N HIS A 237 13.58 -50.27 -4.75
CA HIS A 237 14.26 -50.26 -6.04
C HIS A 237 15.72 -49.75 -5.95
N SER A 238 16.14 -49.23 -4.79
CA SER A 238 17.48 -48.70 -4.59
C SER A 238 18.53 -49.82 -4.44
N THR A 239 19.66 -49.65 -5.12
CA THR A 239 20.80 -50.58 -5.07
C THR A 239 22.02 -49.92 -4.42
N GLY A 240 22.93 -50.71 -3.84
CA GLY A 240 24.18 -50.21 -3.25
C GLY A 240 24.02 -49.31 -2.02
N VAL A 241 22.87 -49.38 -1.34
CA VAL A 241 22.55 -48.62 -0.14
C VAL A 241 22.24 -49.58 1.01
N ASP A 242 22.78 -49.28 2.18
CA ASP A 242 22.56 -50.02 3.41
C ASP A 242 21.43 -49.38 4.25
N GLY A 243 21.30 -48.05 4.23
CA GLY A 243 20.21 -47.36 4.91
C GLY A 243 19.95 -45.94 4.39
N ILE A 244 18.84 -45.34 4.83
CA ILE A 244 18.41 -44.00 4.46
C ILE A 244 18.38 -43.10 5.70
N LEU A 245 19.13 -42.00 5.69
CA LEU A 245 19.03 -40.95 6.70
C LEU A 245 17.68 -40.24 6.59
N THR A 246 17.07 -39.99 7.75
CA THR A 246 15.79 -39.28 7.92
C THR A 246 15.98 -37.99 8.70
N GLY A 247 14.91 -37.21 8.85
CA GLY A 247 14.88 -36.00 9.67
C GLY A 247 14.80 -36.25 11.17
N GLY A 248 14.58 -37.49 11.61
CA GLY A 248 14.43 -37.84 13.03
C GLY A 248 15.75 -37.89 13.81
N THR A 249 15.74 -37.36 15.03
CA THR A 249 16.89 -37.30 15.94
C THR A 249 16.45 -37.20 17.39
N ASP A 250 17.28 -37.66 18.32
CA ASP A 250 17.16 -37.43 19.77
C ASP A 250 18.42 -36.75 20.35
N LEU A 251 19.21 -36.09 19.48
CA LEU A 251 20.49 -35.43 19.83
C LEU A 251 20.38 -34.42 20.99
N GLU A 252 19.21 -33.81 21.18
CA GLU A 252 18.98 -32.84 22.27
C GLU A 252 18.57 -33.50 23.59
N ASP A 253 17.86 -34.63 23.54
CA ASP A 253 17.23 -35.28 24.70
C ASP A 253 17.09 -36.78 24.42
N GLU A 254 18.05 -37.55 24.94
CA GLU A 254 18.21 -38.99 24.72
C GLU A 254 16.92 -39.78 24.97
N GLY A 255 16.51 -40.60 23.99
CA GLY A 255 15.26 -41.36 24.04
C GLY A 255 14.00 -40.54 23.73
N ARG A 256 14.12 -39.23 23.47
CA ARG A 256 13.03 -38.37 22.97
C ARG A 256 13.29 -37.96 21.52
N TYR A 257 12.85 -38.82 20.60
CA TYR A 257 12.95 -38.56 19.17
C TYR A 257 11.99 -37.46 18.69
N VAL A 258 12.57 -36.49 18.00
CA VAL A 258 11.89 -35.36 17.35
C VAL A 258 12.34 -35.25 15.90
N PHE A 259 11.55 -34.56 15.10
CA PHE A 259 11.98 -34.21 13.76
C PHE A 259 12.69 -32.85 13.71
N GLN A 260 13.73 -32.74 12.88
CA GLN A 260 14.62 -31.59 12.85
C GLN A 260 14.04 -30.32 12.19
N GLU A 261 13.09 -30.43 11.26
CA GLU A 261 12.48 -29.27 10.61
C GLU A 261 11.24 -28.82 11.38
N SER A 262 10.30 -29.72 11.66
CA SER A 262 9.06 -29.36 12.37
C SER A 262 9.29 -29.12 13.87
N GLY A 263 10.29 -29.78 14.47
CA GLY A 263 10.49 -29.80 15.92
C GLY A 263 9.47 -30.65 16.68
N GLU A 264 8.57 -31.32 15.95
CA GLU A 264 7.50 -32.12 16.54
C GLU A 264 8.03 -33.49 17.01
N PRO A 265 7.44 -34.07 18.08
CA PRO A 265 7.80 -35.41 18.52
C PRO A 265 7.38 -36.46 17.49
N MET A 266 8.22 -37.48 17.31
CA MET A 266 7.93 -38.58 16.39
C MET A 266 6.79 -39.45 16.90
N VAL A 267 5.59 -39.24 16.38
CA VAL A 267 4.39 -40.00 16.78
C VAL A 267 4.33 -41.39 16.17
N TYR A 268 4.81 -41.53 14.93
CA TYR A 268 4.93 -42.81 14.26
C TYR A 268 6.37 -43.32 14.36
N GLN A 269 6.52 -44.52 14.95
CA GLN A 269 7.81 -45.15 15.16
C GLN A 269 7.70 -46.64 14.81
N ASN A 270 8.48 -47.09 13.85
CA ASN A 270 8.53 -48.49 13.42
C ASN A 270 9.97 -49.01 13.53
N TRP A 271 10.43 -49.12 14.78
CA TRP A 271 11.77 -49.61 15.12
C TRP A 271 12.00 -51.04 14.65
N ALA A 272 13.21 -51.31 14.18
CA ALA A 272 13.64 -52.65 13.89
C ALA A 272 13.79 -53.46 15.19
N ILE A 273 13.81 -54.79 15.07
CA ILE A 273 13.97 -55.66 16.23
C ILE A 273 15.31 -55.36 16.93
N LEU A 274 15.21 -55.01 18.22
CA LEU A 274 16.28 -54.58 19.14
C LEU A 274 16.65 -53.10 19.10
N GLU A 275 16.05 -52.30 18.21
CA GLU A 275 16.26 -50.86 18.16
C GLU A 275 15.24 -50.08 19.01
N PRO A 276 15.58 -48.86 19.47
CA PRO A 276 16.93 -48.30 19.47
C PRO A 276 17.86 -49.04 20.45
N ASP A 277 19.09 -49.34 20.03
CA ASP A 277 20.00 -50.22 20.78
C ASP A 277 21.17 -49.49 21.47
N ASN A 278 21.42 -48.22 21.13
CA ASN A 278 22.60 -47.48 21.58
C ASN A 278 22.31 -46.03 22.02
N THR A 279 21.72 -45.95 23.22
CA THR A 279 21.09 -44.77 23.82
C THR A 279 22.04 -43.65 24.30
N THR A 280 23.19 -43.40 23.67
CA THR A 280 23.99 -42.18 23.96
C THR A 280 24.85 -41.70 22.81
N THR A 281 25.18 -42.58 21.86
CA THR A 281 26.08 -42.23 20.73
C THR A 281 25.35 -42.20 19.40
N GLU A 282 24.19 -42.84 19.30
CA GLU A 282 23.43 -43.01 18.07
C GLU A 282 22.21 -42.12 18.11
N ASN A 283 22.37 -40.88 17.63
CA ASN A 283 21.36 -39.84 17.82
C ASN A 283 20.55 -39.53 16.55
N CYS A 284 20.74 -40.31 15.48
CA CYS A 284 20.09 -40.07 14.19
C CYS A 284 19.34 -41.30 13.72
N ILE A 285 18.21 -41.10 13.06
CA ILE A 285 17.39 -42.22 12.61
C ILE A 285 17.70 -42.56 11.15
N VAL A 286 17.97 -43.84 10.92
CA VAL A 286 18.09 -44.43 9.59
C VAL A 286 16.99 -45.44 9.33
N LEU A 287 16.53 -45.53 8.08
CA LEU A 287 15.73 -46.66 7.61
C LEU A 287 16.67 -47.76 7.12
N TRP A 288 16.68 -48.91 7.80
CA TRP A 288 17.67 -49.95 7.55
C TRP A 288 17.19 -50.98 6.54
N LYS A 289 17.87 -51.07 5.38
CA LYS A 289 17.46 -51.94 4.27
C LYS A 289 17.32 -53.41 4.67
N TYR A 290 18.29 -53.94 5.41
CA TYR A 290 18.32 -55.36 5.81
C TYR A 290 17.26 -55.72 6.86
N ARG A 291 16.59 -54.71 7.44
CA ARG A 291 15.47 -54.85 8.38
C ARG A 291 14.14 -54.44 7.75
N GLY A 292 14.04 -54.47 6.42
CA GLY A 292 12.80 -54.10 5.72
C GLY A 292 12.46 -52.61 5.84
N TRP A 293 13.49 -51.75 5.89
CA TRP A 293 13.39 -50.30 6.06
C TRP A 293 12.84 -49.84 7.41
N GLN A 294 12.76 -50.72 8.40
CA GLN A 294 12.46 -50.31 9.78
C GLN A 294 13.53 -49.35 10.32
N MET A 295 13.12 -48.52 11.27
CA MET A 295 13.95 -47.48 11.89
C MET A 295 15.02 -48.11 12.79
N ALA A 296 16.22 -47.53 12.76
CA ALA A 296 17.29 -47.79 13.72
C ALA A 296 17.91 -46.45 14.10
N ASP A 297 18.34 -46.32 15.35
CA ASP A 297 19.29 -45.27 15.71
C ASP A 297 20.63 -45.56 15.02
N TYR A 298 21.38 -44.50 14.75
CA TYR A 298 22.66 -44.56 14.06
C TYR A 298 23.51 -43.32 14.40
N PRO A 299 24.86 -43.41 14.41
CA PRO A 299 25.69 -42.24 14.62
C PRO A 299 25.52 -41.21 13.49
N CYS A 300 25.12 -39.98 13.83
CA CYS A 300 24.82 -38.91 12.88
C CYS A 300 25.97 -38.54 11.91
N PHE A 301 27.21 -38.80 12.31
CA PHE A 301 28.42 -38.31 11.64
C PHE A 301 29.40 -39.41 11.24
N GLU A 302 29.08 -40.69 11.48
CA GLU A 302 29.99 -41.80 11.19
C GLU A 302 29.68 -42.53 9.88
N ASN A 303 30.73 -43.11 9.30
CA ASN A 303 30.73 -43.67 7.95
C ASN A 303 30.87 -45.19 7.93
N ILE A 304 30.05 -45.86 8.73
CA ILE A 304 30.04 -47.32 8.84
C ILE A 304 29.20 -47.93 7.70
N LEU A 305 28.09 -47.29 7.33
CA LEU A 305 27.15 -47.76 6.31
C LEU A 305 27.19 -46.93 5.02
N ASN A 306 26.80 -47.54 3.89
CA ASN A 306 26.47 -46.81 2.67
C ASN A 306 25.09 -46.17 2.82
N LEU A 307 25.06 -44.95 3.35
CA LEU A 307 23.81 -44.22 3.55
C LEU A 307 23.46 -43.34 2.36
N ARG A 308 22.19 -43.26 2.02
CA ARG A 308 21.59 -42.21 1.18
C ARG A 308 20.66 -41.38 2.07
N PHE A 309 20.03 -40.34 1.55
CA PHE A 309 18.99 -39.61 2.27
C PHE A 309 17.80 -39.35 1.37
N VAL A 310 16.65 -39.07 1.99
CA VAL A 310 15.44 -38.64 1.30
C VAL A 310 15.09 -37.24 1.77
N CYS A 311 14.88 -36.33 0.83
CA CYS A 311 14.22 -35.06 1.10
C CYS A 311 12.71 -35.19 0.90
N GLU A 312 11.96 -34.40 1.63
CA GLU A 312 10.54 -34.12 1.43
C GLU A 312 10.30 -32.69 0.93
#